data_AF-A0A359IMX9-F1
#
_entry.id   AF-A0A359IMX9-F1
#
_cell.length_a   1.000
_cell.length_b   1.000
_cell.length_c   1.000
_cell.angle_alpha   90.00
_cell.angle_beta   90.00
_cell.angle_gamma   90.00
#
_symmetry.space_group_name_H-M   'P 1'
#
loop_
_entity.id
_entity.type
_entity.pdbx_description
1 polymer ?
#
loop_
_entity_poly.entity_id
_entity_poly.type
_entity_poly.pdbx_seq_one_letter_code
_entity_poly.pdbx_strand_id
1 'polypeptide(L)'
;MEASIITVDETENMYGTIKFLIEDLTGQVNRSKKVYKYMYDNCKDYDKTIFQRMYNNSVKHYKMMIEIYKEMHFKEYNETFETTIIYNKYDAEKCMMDTYDMLDDYTKIYTNLDDTAHYKKMIFEIIQDLQKNISMLGLVYMGEE
;
A
#
# COMPACT_ATOMS: atom_id res chain seq x y z
N MET A 1 -11.20 -45.03 18.26
CA MET A 1 -10.98 -43.56 18.28
C MET A 1 -11.22 -43.07 16.87
N GLU A 2 -12.34 -42.39 16.66
CA GLU A 2 -12.64 -41.79 15.36
C GLU A 2 -11.71 -40.60 15.15
N ALA A 3 -10.98 -40.61 14.03
CA ALA A 3 -10.25 -39.44 13.59
C ALA A 3 -11.27 -38.39 13.15
N SER A 4 -11.50 -37.38 13.98
CA SER A 4 -12.20 -36.16 13.55
C SER A 4 -11.32 -35.48 12.51
N ILE A 5 -11.66 -35.63 11.23
CA ILE A 5 -11.09 -34.83 10.15
C ILE A 5 -11.51 -33.39 10.47
N ILE A 6 -10.54 -32.56 10.85
CA ILE A 6 -10.73 -31.12 10.93
C ILE A 6 -10.91 -30.66 9.48
N THR A 7 -12.14 -30.56 9.03
CA THR A 7 -12.47 -29.80 7.81
C THR A 7 -12.27 -28.33 8.15
N VAL A 8 -11.03 -27.86 8.03
CA VAL A 8 -10.76 -26.42 8.00
C VAL A 8 -11.43 -25.92 6.73
N ASP A 9 -12.47 -25.12 6.86
CA ASP A 9 -13.17 -24.55 5.72
C ASP A 9 -12.18 -23.62 4.98
N GLU A 10 -11.75 -24.03 3.78
CA GLU A 10 -10.77 -23.29 2.97
C GLU A 10 -11.23 -21.85 2.70
N THR A 11 -12.55 -21.61 2.75
CA THR A 11 -13.12 -20.27 2.58
C THR A 11 -12.85 -19.35 3.77
N GLU A 12 -12.90 -19.87 5.01
CA GLU A 12 -12.61 -19.10 6.22
C GLU A 12 -11.12 -18.71 6.30
N ASN A 13 -10.23 -19.61 5.89
CA ASN A 13 -8.79 -19.36 5.81
C ASN A 13 -8.44 -18.29 4.74
N MET A 14 -9.13 -18.32 3.59
CA MET A 14 -8.95 -17.34 2.53
C MET A 14 -9.42 -15.94 2.95
N TYR A 15 -10.57 -15.83 3.63
CA TYR A 15 -11.05 -14.55 4.18
C TYR A 15 -10.11 -13.96 5.24
N GLY A 16 -9.57 -14.79 6.13
CA GLY A 16 -8.56 -14.37 7.11
C GLY A 16 -7.28 -13.85 6.45
N THR A 17 -6.84 -14.52 5.37
CA THR A 17 -5.65 -14.13 4.61
C THR A 17 -5.85 -12.79 3.89
N ILE A 18 -6.98 -12.60 3.20
CA ILE A 18 -7.26 -11.35 2.49
C ILE A 18 -7.41 -10.18 3.48
N LYS A 19 -8.04 -10.42 4.64
CA LYS A 19 -8.13 -9.42 5.70
C LYS A 19 -6.74 -8.94 6.14
N PHE A 20 -5.86 -9.88 6.49
CA PHE A 20 -4.50 -9.59 6.92
C PHE A 20 -3.73 -8.78 5.86
N LEU A 21 -3.82 -9.18 4.60
CA LEU A 21 -3.16 -8.49 3.49
C LEU A 21 -3.67 -7.06 3.30
N ILE A 22 -4.98 -6.84 3.44
CA ILE A 22 -5.58 -5.50 3.34
C ILE A 22 -5.17 -4.63 4.53
N GLU A 23 -5.13 -5.17 5.74
CA GLU A 23 -4.65 -4.46 6.94
C GLU A 23 -3.18 -4.04 6.78
N ASP A 24 -2.34 -4.96 6.31
CA ASP A 24 -0.92 -4.67 6.08
C ASP A 24 -0.74 -3.58 5.01
N LEU A 25 -1.40 -3.70 3.86
CA LEU A 25 -1.37 -2.66 2.82
C LEU A 25 -1.90 -1.31 3.30
N THR A 26 -2.95 -1.31 4.13
CA THR A 26 -3.48 -0.07 4.72
C THR A 26 -2.41 0.60 5.60
N GLY A 27 -1.68 -0.20 6.38
CA GLY A 27 -0.52 0.24 7.15
C GLY A 27 0.62 0.78 6.27
N GLN A 28 0.98 0.05 5.21
CA GLN A 28 2.00 0.45 4.24
C GLN A 28 1.66 1.81 3.61
N VAL A 29 0.46 1.98 3.08
CA VAL A 29 0.03 3.25 2.46
C VAL A 29 0.02 4.39 3.48
N ASN A 30 -0.39 4.13 4.72
CA ASN A 30 -0.36 5.17 5.76
C ASN A 30 1.08 5.62 6.08
N ARG A 31 2.04 4.70 6.11
CA ARG A 31 3.47 5.01 6.25
C ARG A 31 3.97 5.83 5.07
N SER A 32 3.71 5.40 3.84
CA SER A 32 4.13 6.10 2.61
C SER A 32 3.54 7.50 2.53
N LYS A 33 2.27 7.68 2.92
CA LYS A 33 1.64 9.01 3.08
C LYS A 33 2.45 9.92 4.02
N LYS A 34 2.87 9.42 5.19
CA LYS A 34 3.68 10.20 6.15
C LYS A 34 5.08 10.53 5.60
N VAL A 35 5.72 9.56 4.94
CA VAL A 35 7.04 9.72 4.32
C VAL A 35 6.99 10.76 3.20
N TYR A 36 6.08 10.63 2.23
CA TYR A 36 6.00 11.59 1.13
C TYR A 36 5.60 12.98 1.58
N LYS A 37 4.79 13.10 2.64
CA LYS A 37 4.52 14.40 3.27
C LYS A 37 5.81 15.02 3.82
N TYR A 38 6.61 14.23 4.53
CA TYR A 38 7.90 14.67 5.06
C TYR A 38 8.84 15.11 3.94
N MET A 39 8.99 14.30 2.88
CA MET A 39 9.85 14.63 1.74
C MET A 39 9.38 15.89 1.01
N TYR A 40 8.07 16.05 0.81
CA TYR A 40 7.49 17.26 0.23
C TYR A 40 7.78 18.52 1.07
N ASP A 41 7.63 18.42 2.39
CA ASP A 41 7.82 19.57 3.28
C ASP A 41 9.30 19.95 3.41
N ASN A 42 10.19 18.95 3.49
CA ASN A 42 11.56 19.14 3.95
C ASN A 42 12.63 19.02 2.88
N CYS A 43 12.38 18.31 1.77
CA CYS A 43 13.42 18.17 0.76
C CYS A 43 13.59 19.47 -0.02
N LYS A 44 14.82 19.99 -0.04
CA LYS A 44 15.22 21.18 -0.79
C LYS A 44 15.84 20.84 -2.15
N ASP A 45 16.31 19.61 -2.29
CA ASP A 45 17.15 19.17 -3.40
C ASP A 45 16.34 18.56 -4.55
N TYR A 46 15.05 18.28 -4.33
CA TYR A 46 14.16 17.66 -5.32
C TYR A 46 13.01 18.56 -5.75
N ASP A 47 12.45 18.26 -6.92
CA ASP A 47 11.18 18.84 -7.35
C ASP A 47 10.06 18.43 -6.39
N LYS A 48 9.65 19.39 -5.54
CA LYS A 48 8.58 19.22 -4.55
C LYS A 48 7.26 18.79 -5.17
N THR A 49 7.01 19.09 -6.46
CA THR A 49 5.77 18.70 -7.13
C THR A 49 5.63 17.19 -7.27
N ILE A 50 6.76 16.47 -7.40
CA ILE A 50 6.78 15.01 -7.46
C ILE A 50 6.32 14.46 -6.11
N PHE A 51 6.99 14.82 -5.00
CA PHE A 51 6.62 14.34 -3.67
C PHE A 51 5.22 14.79 -3.23
N GLN A 52 4.79 15.99 -3.63
CA GLN A 52 3.41 16.45 -3.41
C GLN A 52 2.39 15.53 -4.10
N ARG A 53 2.66 15.13 -5.34
CA ARG A 53 1.81 14.18 -6.08
C ARG A 53 1.80 12.82 -5.40
N MET A 54 2.95 12.30 -4.97
CA MET A 54 3.03 11.02 -4.28
C MET A 54 2.27 11.03 -2.95
N TYR A 55 2.36 12.13 -2.20
CA TYR A 55 1.56 12.34 -1.00
C TYR A 55 0.05 12.30 -1.32
N ASN A 56 -0.39 13.06 -2.33
CA ASN A 56 -1.80 13.08 -2.73
C ASN A 56 -2.30 11.69 -3.18
N ASN A 57 -1.48 10.97 -3.96
CA ASN A 57 -1.77 9.59 -4.35
C ASN A 57 -1.89 8.69 -3.12
N SER A 58 -0.98 8.78 -2.16
CA SER A 58 -1.03 7.95 -0.94
C SER A 58 -2.22 8.29 -0.05
N VAL A 59 -2.65 9.55 0.02
CA VAL A 59 -3.90 9.93 0.70
C VAL A 59 -5.11 9.30 0.01
N LYS A 60 -5.15 9.32 -1.33
CA LYS A 60 -6.20 8.68 -2.12
C LYS A 60 -6.21 7.17 -1.90
N HIS A 61 -5.06 6.52 -2.03
CA HIS A 61 -4.90 5.07 -1.81
C HIS A 61 -5.33 4.66 -0.41
N TYR A 62 -5.01 5.47 0.61
CA TYR A 62 -5.42 5.18 1.99
C TYR A 62 -6.94 5.18 2.12
N LYS A 63 -7.62 6.17 1.53
CA LYS A 63 -9.09 6.24 1.51
C LYS A 63 -9.70 5.03 0.80
N MET A 64 -9.12 4.65 -0.34
CA MET A 64 -9.55 3.46 -1.09
C MET A 64 -9.40 2.20 -0.25
N MET A 65 -8.28 2.00 0.44
CA MET A 65 -8.07 0.83 1.31
C MET A 65 -9.06 0.77 2.46
N ILE A 66 -9.37 1.90 3.09
CA ILE A 66 -10.39 1.98 4.15
C ILE A 66 -11.79 1.65 3.60
N GLU A 67 -12.09 2.05 2.37
CA GLU A 67 -13.35 1.71 1.71
C GLU A 67 -13.44 0.20 1.41
N ILE A 68 -12.39 -0.40 0.85
CA ILE A 68 -12.30 -1.86 0.64
C ILE A 68 -12.48 -2.61 1.97
N TYR A 69 -11.80 -2.16 3.04
CA TYR A 69 -11.93 -2.76 4.36
C TYR A 69 -13.39 -2.77 4.87
N LYS A 70 -14.13 -1.68 4.63
CA LYS A 70 -15.55 -1.55 4.98
C LYS A 70 -16.44 -2.44 4.13
N GLU A 71 -16.21 -2.50 2.81
CA GLU A 71 -16.97 -3.34 1.88
C GLU A 71 -16.83 -4.83 2.22
N MET A 72 -15.66 -5.23 2.71
CA MET A 72 -15.42 -6.61 3.15
C MET A 72 -16.02 -6.94 4.53
N HIS A 73 -16.78 -6.02 5.13
CA HIS A 73 -17.45 -6.17 6.43
C HIS A 73 -16.49 -6.56 7.57
N PHE A 74 -15.21 -6.22 7.45
CA PHE A 74 -14.26 -6.44 8.53
C PHE A 74 -14.57 -5.50 9.71
N LYS A 75 -14.63 -6.03 10.94
CA LYS A 75 -14.81 -5.21 12.15
C LYS A 75 -13.63 -4.26 12.31
N GLU A 76 -13.92 -3.00 12.66
CA GLU A 76 -13.02 -1.85 12.91
C GLU A 76 -11.53 -2.07 12.60
N TYR A 77 -11.02 -1.35 11.60
CA TYR A 77 -9.57 -1.22 11.38
C TYR A 77 -8.99 -0.46 12.57
N ASN A 78 -8.32 -1.19 13.46
CA ASN A 78 -7.55 -0.59 14.54
C ASN A 78 -6.19 -0.20 13.99
N GLU A 79 -5.98 1.09 13.77
CA GLU A 79 -4.71 1.70 13.38
C GLU A 79 -3.68 1.51 14.51
N THR A 80 -3.20 0.28 14.70
CA THR A 80 -2.33 -0.13 15.82
C THR A 80 -0.87 -0.25 15.41
N PHE A 81 -0.56 -0.11 14.11
CA PHE A 81 0.79 -0.16 13.59
C PHE A 81 1.41 1.24 13.52
N GLU A 82 1.69 1.86 14.67
CA GLU A 82 2.68 2.93 14.71
C GLU A 82 4.08 2.31 14.63
N THR A 83 4.53 2.05 13.41
CA THR A 83 5.95 1.80 13.17
C THR A 83 6.68 3.14 13.33
N THR A 84 7.66 3.22 14.21
CA THR A 84 8.50 4.41 14.35
C THR A 84 9.21 4.69 13.02
N ILE A 85 8.82 5.76 12.32
CA ILE A 85 9.44 6.15 11.04
C ILE A 85 10.68 6.99 11.35
N ILE A 86 11.84 6.50 10.91
CA ILE A 86 13.11 7.22 11.00
C ILE A 86 13.30 8.02 9.70
N TYR A 87 12.77 9.24 9.67
CA TYR A 87 12.68 10.05 8.44
C TYR A 87 14.03 10.48 7.84
N ASN A 88 15.10 10.55 8.64
CA ASN A 88 16.43 10.95 8.16
C ASN A 88 17.13 9.87 7.31
N LYS A 89 16.51 8.71 7.11
CA LYS A 89 16.98 7.63 6.21
C LYS A 89 16.24 7.61 4.86
N TYR A 90 15.37 8.59 4.60
CA TYR A 90 14.59 8.64 3.37
C TYR A 90 15.19 9.63 2.37
N ASP A 91 15.59 9.08 1.23
CA ASP A 91 15.99 9.77 -0.01
C ASP A 91 15.13 9.24 -1.18
N ALA A 92 15.42 9.68 -2.41
CA ALA A 92 14.68 9.24 -3.58
C ALA A 92 14.80 7.71 -3.82
N GLU A 93 15.97 7.12 -3.57
CA GLU A 93 16.21 5.68 -3.71
C GLU A 93 15.33 4.89 -2.75
N LYS A 94 15.35 5.23 -1.45
CA LYS A 94 14.55 4.53 -0.44
C LYS A 94 13.05 4.69 -0.70
N CYS A 95 12.61 5.86 -1.14
CA CYS A 95 11.24 6.07 -1.59
C CYS A 95 10.88 5.17 -2.77
N MET A 96 11.81 4.95 -3.71
CA MET A 96 11.59 4.11 -4.87
C MET A 96 11.45 2.64 -4.48
N MET A 97 12.36 2.14 -3.64
CA MET A 97 12.31 0.78 -3.11
C MET A 97 10.99 0.51 -2.36
N ASP A 98 10.59 1.40 -1.45
CA ASP A 98 9.33 1.26 -0.71
C ASP A 98 8.11 1.28 -1.66
N THR A 99 8.17 2.06 -2.76
CA THR A 99 7.10 2.06 -3.77
C THR A 99 7.06 0.75 -4.57
N TYR A 100 8.21 0.15 -4.86
CA TYR A 100 8.29 -1.16 -5.52
C TYR A 100 7.73 -2.28 -4.64
N ASP A 101 8.08 -2.29 -3.35
CA ASP A 101 7.57 -3.28 -2.41
C ASP A 101 6.04 -3.21 -2.32
N MET A 102 5.49 -2.00 -2.20
CA MET A 102 4.04 -1.78 -2.26
C MET A 102 3.44 -2.29 -3.57
N LEU A 103 4.06 -1.97 -4.73
CA LEU A 103 3.55 -2.40 -6.04
C LEU A 103 3.48 -3.93 -6.13
N ASP A 104 4.49 -4.64 -5.63
CA ASP A 104 4.52 -6.10 -5.61
C ASP A 104 3.37 -6.66 -4.76
N ASP A 105 3.18 -6.14 -3.55
CA ASP A 105 2.10 -6.60 -2.66
C ASP A 105 0.70 -6.30 -3.21
N TYR A 106 0.49 -5.11 -3.78
CA TYR A 106 -0.77 -4.79 -4.47
C TYR A 106 -1.03 -5.71 -5.67
N THR A 107 0.01 -6.05 -6.43
CA THR A 107 -0.09 -6.96 -7.56
C THR A 107 -0.47 -8.38 -7.11
N LYS A 108 0.16 -8.88 -6.04
CA LYS A 108 -0.19 -10.19 -5.44
C LYS A 108 -1.66 -10.23 -5.03
N ILE A 109 -2.17 -9.21 -4.35
CA ILE A 109 -3.60 -9.16 -4.00
C ILE A 109 -4.43 -9.16 -5.26
N TYR A 110 -4.15 -8.26 -6.22
CA TYR A 110 -4.91 -8.16 -7.46
C TYR A 110 -5.06 -9.50 -8.19
N THR A 111 -3.99 -10.30 -8.25
CA THR A 111 -4.01 -11.62 -8.90
C THR A 111 -4.80 -12.67 -8.14
N ASN A 112 -4.97 -12.53 -6.82
CA ASN A 112 -5.73 -13.46 -5.98
C ASN A 112 -7.20 -13.06 -5.80
N LEU A 113 -7.60 -11.86 -6.24
CA LEU A 113 -8.99 -11.42 -6.18
C LEU A 113 -9.79 -11.95 -7.37
N ASP A 114 -11.05 -12.36 -7.11
CA ASP A 114 -12.02 -12.72 -8.13
C ASP A 114 -12.29 -11.53 -9.07
N ASP A 115 -12.45 -11.79 -10.37
CA ASP A 115 -12.77 -10.76 -11.39
C ASP A 115 -14.10 -10.03 -11.12
N THR A 116 -14.99 -10.66 -10.37
CA THR A 116 -16.27 -10.08 -9.95
C THR A 116 -16.17 -9.18 -8.71
N ALA A 117 -15.00 -9.14 -8.04
CA ALA A 117 -14.81 -8.32 -6.85
C ALA A 117 -14.85 -6.83 -7.20
N HIS A 118 -15.82 -6.10 -6.64
CA HIS A 118 -16.03 -4.67 -6.89
C HIS A 118 -14.77 -3.83 -6.64
N TYR A 119 -14.04 -4.17 -5.57
CA TYR A 119 -12.81 -3.52 -5.14
C TYR A 119 -11.56 -3.87 -5.99
N LYS A 120 -11.62 -4.87 -6.88
CA LYS A 120 -10.49 -5.23 -7.76
C LYS A 120 -10.09 -4.09 -8.68
N LYS A 121 -11.06 -3.28 -9.13
CA LYS A 121 -10.80 -2.07 -9.92
C LYS A 121 -10.05 -1.00 -9.11
N MET A 122 -10.39 -0.84 -7.83
CA MET A 122 -9.72 0.09 -6.93
C MET A 122 -8.25 -0.31 -6.71
N ILE A 123 -8.01 -1.60 -6.48
CA ILE A 123 -6.65 -2.16 -6.39
C ILE A 123 -5.86 -1.94 -7.68
N PHE A 124 -6.48 -2.16 -8.84
CA PHE A 124 -5.83 -1.92 -10.13
C PHE A 124 -5.44 -0.46 -10.35
N GLU A 125 -6.30 0.47 -9.96
CA GLU A 125 -6.00 1.90 -10.03
C GLU A 125 -4.81 2.29 -9.13
N ILE A 126 -4.70 1.69 -7.93
CA ILE A 126 -3.54 1.87 -7.05
C ILE A 126 -2.26 1.37 -7.74
N ILE A 127 -2.29 0.18 -8.35
CA ILE A 127 -1.16 -0.37 -9.11
C ILE A 127 -0.68 0.59 -10.21
N GLN A 128 -1.61 1.14 -10.99
CA GLN A 128 -1.27 2.08 -12.07
C GLN A 128 -0.65 3.38 -11.52
N ASP A 129 -1.14 3.87 -10.40
CA ASP A 129 -0.57 5.05 -9.73
C ASP A 129 0.84 4.76 -9.18
N LEU A 130 1.07 3.57 -8.60
CA LEU A 130 2.38 3.13 -8.09
C LEU A 130 3.41 2.97 -9.22
N GLN A 131 3.03 2.41 -10.37
CA GLN A 131 3.91 2.31 -11.55
C GLN A 131 4.36 3.69 -12.04
N LYS A 132 3.44 4.67 -12.11
CA LYS A 132 3.78 6.05 -12.48
C LYS A 132 4.67 6.72 -11.45
N ASN A 133 4.38 6.50 -10.18
CA ASN A 133 5.16 6.99 -9.05
C ASN A 133 6.63 6.51 -9.13
N ILE A 134 6.84 5.21 -9.43
CA ILE A 134 8.18 4.65 -9.65
C ILE A 134 8.90 5.34 -10.81
N SER A 135 8.24 5.52 -11.96
CA SER A 135 8.85 6.23 -13.10
C SER A 135 9.27 7.65 -12.74
N MET A 136 8.47 8.37 -11.94
CA MET A 136 8.77 9.73 -11.51
C MET A 136 9.91 9.77 -10.49
N LEU A 137 9.95 8.85 -9.52
CA LEU A 137 11.07 8.74 -8.59
C LEU A 137 12.37 8.37 -9.31
N GLY A 138 12.30 7.57 -10.37
CA GLY A 138 13.44 7.28 -11.23
C GLY A 138 14.07 8.54 -11.83
N LEU A 139 13.25 9.52 -12.22
CA LEU A 139 13.74 10.83 -12.71
C LEU A 139 14.41 11.64 -11.60
N VAL A 140 13.90 11.56 -10.37
CA VAL A 140 14.52 12.22 -9.21
C VAL A 140 15.89 11.59 -8.94
N TYR A 141 15.94 10.26 -8.83
CA TYR A 141 17.16 9.52 -8.56
C TYR A 141 18.24 9.72 -9.63
N MET A 142 17.89 9.65 -10.93
CA MET A 142 18.86 9.90 -12.02
C MET A 142 19.33 11.36 -12.08
N GLY A 143 18.59 12.30 -11.49
CA GLY A 143 19.00 13.71 -11.39
C GLY A 143 19.88 14.03 -10.17
N GLU A 144 20.16 13.04 -9.30
CA GLU A 144 21.10 13.16 -8.19
C GLU A 144 22.56 12.95 -8.59
N GLU A 145 22.83 12.40 -9.79
CA GLU A 145 24.16 12.27 -10.39
C GLU A 145 24.66 13.56 -11.05
#